data_AF-A0A966K9E0-F1
#
_entry.id   AF-A0A966K9E0-F1
#
_cell.length_a   1.000
_cell.length_b   1.000
_cell.length_c   1.000
_cell.angle_alpha   90.00
_cell.angle_beta   90.00
_cell.angle_gamma   90.00
#
_symmetry.space_group_name_H-M   'P 1'
#
loop_
_entity.id
_entity.type
_entity.pdbx_description
1 polymer ?
#
loop_
_entity_poly.entity_id
_entity_poly.type
_entity_poly.pdbx_seq_one_letter_code
_entity_poly.pdbx_strand_id
1 'polypeptide(L)' 'MLDKLFPQSDHFTIKTIDHRNRVVIVEDKELGLEINLAWGHKELLTASIVGQYEIRFVFTDGSDRIVKILS' A
#
# COMPACT_ATOMS: atom_id res chain seq x y z
N MET A 1 14.34 5.53 -20.31
CA MET A 1 14.38 5.02 -18.92
C MET A 1 13.66 6.06 -18.07
N LEU A 2 12.33 5.94 -17.98
CA LEU A 2 11.38 6.97 -17.50
C LEU A 2 11.03 6.72 -16.02
N ASP A 3 12.02 6.31 -15.21
CA ASP A 3 11.81 5.81 -13.85
C ASP A 3 11.86 6.91 -12.77
N LYS A 4 11.39 8.13 -13.07
CA LYS A 4 11.50 9.30 -12.14
C LYS A 4 10.42 10.39 -12.28
N LEU A 5 9.12 10.08 -12.24
CA LEU A 5 8.11 11.15 -12.41
C LEU A 5 6.94 11.20 -11.43
N PHE A 6 6.90 10.36 -10.39
CA PHE A 6 5.93 10.54 -9.32
C PHE A 6 6.66 10.63 -7.98
N PRO A 7 6.59 11.76 -7.26
CA PRO A 7 7.07 11.77 -5.89
C PRO A 7 6.29 10.69 -5.15
N GLN A 8 6.99 9.72 -4.56
CA GLN A 8 6.36 8.85 -3.57
C GLN A 8 5.72 9.76 -2.54
N SER A 9 4.42 9.57 -2.31
CA SER A 9 3.69 10.33 -1.31
C SER A 9 4.41 10.23 0.02
N ASP A 10 4.91 11.36 0.53
CA ASP A 10 5.54 11.36 1.85
C ASP A 10 4.47 11.41 2.96
N HIS A 11 3.19 11.61 2.61
CA HIS A 11 2.07 11.68 3.55
C HIS A 11 1.74 10.34 4.19
N PHE A 12 2.06 9.22 3.53
CA PHE A 12 1.75 7.89 4.04
C PHE A 12 3.00 7.06 4.31
N THR A 13 2.92 6.14 5.26
CA THR A 13 3.95 5.14 5.48
C THR A 13 3.33 3.81 5.87
N ILE A 14 3.84 2.73 5.28
CA ILE A 14 3.43 1.38 5.65
C ILE A 14 4.06 1.06 7.01
N LYS A 15 3.22 0.90 8.03
CA LYS A 15 3.65 0.54 9.39
C LYS A 15 3.86 -0.96 9.51
N THR A 16 2.92 -1.74 8.99
CA THR A 16 2.87 -3.19 9.21
C THR A 16 2.11 -3.87 8.08
N ILE A 17 2.55 -5.08 7.74
CA ILE A 17 1.83 -5.99 6.85
C ILE A 17 1.39 -7.18 7.71
N ASP A 18 0.10 -7.27 8.01
CA ASP A 18 -0.47 -8.34 8.81
C ASP A 18 -1.03 -9.44 7.90
N HIS A 19 -0.24 -10.48 7.67
CA HIS A 19 -0.65 -11.63 6.86
C HIS A 19 -1.76 -12.46 7.49
N ARG A 20 -1.91 -12.44 8.82
CA ARG A 20 -2.94 -13.19 9.53
C ARG A 20 -4.32 -12.58 9.28
N ASN A 21 -4.41 -11.26 9.42
CA ASN A 21 -5.65 -10.50 9.18
C ASN A 21 -5.81 -10.05 7.71
N ARG A 22 -4.79 -10.26 6.88
CA ARG A 22 -4.74 -9.91 5.44
C ARG A 22 -4.93 -8.43 5.17
N VAL A 23 -4.29 -7.59 5.99
CA VAL A 23 -4.35 -6.13 5.92
C VAL A 23 -2.97 -5.49 5.94
N VAL A 24 -2.77 -4.47 5.11
CA VAL A 24 -1.64 -3.54 5.25
C VAL A 24 -2.11 -2.36 6.08
N ILE A 25 -1.36 -2.05 7.14
CA ILE A 25 -1.60 -0.91 8.01
C ILE A 25 -0.73 0.23 7.49
N VAL A 26 -1.38 1.32 7.10
CA VAL A 26 -0.74 2.53 6.59
C VAL A 26 -1.02 3.67 7.55
N GLU A 27 -0.01 4.43 7.94
CA GLU A 27 -0.15 5.64 8.74
C GLU A 27 -0.17 6.87 7.82
N ASP A 28 -1.15 7.75 8.05
CA ASP A 28 -1.13 9.14 7.60
C ASP A 28 -0.25 9.96 8.55
N LYS A 29 0.89 10.46 8.07
CA LYS A 29 1.85 11.21 8.88
C LYS A 29 1.34 12.57 9.34
N GLU A 30 0.41 13.19 8.60
CA GLU A 30 -0.11 14.51 8.93
C GLU A 30 -1.14 14.42 10.05
N LEU A 31 -1.98 13.39 10.00
CA LEU A 31 -3.09 13.20 10.94
C LEU A 31 -2.76 12.22 12.07
N GLY A 32 -1.69 11.44 11.94
CA GLY A 32 -1.34 10.36 12.87
C GLY A 32 -2.38 9.23 12.87
N LEU A 33 -3.08 9.02 11.75
CA LEU A 33 -4.16 8.05 11.63
C LEU A 33 -3.67 6.74 10.99
N GLU A 34 -4.10 5.61 11.55
CA GLU A 34 -3.85 4.30 10.96
C GLU A 34 -5.04 3.84 10.12
N ILE A 35 -4.73 3.38 8.90
CA ILE A 35 -5.68 2.93 7.90
C ILE A 35 -5.37 1.48 7.55
N ASN A 36 -6.37 0.62 7.71
CA ASN A 36 -6.25 -0.81 7.42
C ASN A 36 -6.76 -1.09 6.01
N LEU A 37 -5.86 -1.52 5.12
CA LEU A 37 -6.16 -1.81 3.73
C LEU A 37 -6.12 -3.33 3.48
N ALA A 38 -7.30 -3.93 3.29
CA ALA A 38 -7.42 -5.33 2.96
C ALA A 38 -7.04 -5.59 1.49
N TRP A 39 -6.14 -6.56 1.26
CA TRP A 39 -5.71 -6.93 -0.11
C TRP A 39 -6.51 -8.11 -0.70
N GLY A 40 -7.28 -8.82 0.12
CA GLY A 40 -8.18 -9.90 -0.29
C GLY A 40 -7.62 -11.31 -0.08
N HIS A 41 -8.02 -12.25 -0.94
CA HIS A 41 -7.79 -13.68 -0.73
C HIS A 41 -6.44 -14.21 -1.23
N LYS A 42 -5.73 -13.44 -2.04
CA LYS A 42 -4.43 -13.83 -2.59
C LYS A 42 -3.32 -13.67 -1.55
N GLU A 43 -2.28 -14.48 -1.68
CA GLU A 43 -1.06 -14.34 -0.88
C GLU A 43 -0.26 -13.12 -1.33
N LEU A 44 -0.09 -12.16 -0.43
CA LEU A 44 0.64 -10.93 -0.68
C LEU A 44 2.14 -11.21 -0.62
N LEU A 45 2.87 -10.78 -1.65
CA LEU A 45 4.33 -10.81 -1.69
C LEU A 45 4.92 -9.51 -1.14
N THR A 46 4.41 -8.37 -1.60
CA THR A 46 4.87 -7.05 -1.14
C THR A 46 3.79 -5.99 -1.32
N ALA A 47 3.90 -4.91 -0.55
CA ALA A 47 3.08 -3.72 -0.68
C ALA A 47 3.97 -2.48 -0.72
N SER A 48 3.63 -1.53 -1.59
CA SER A 48 4.38 -0.28 -1.74
C SER A 48 3.47 0.89 -2.07
N ILE A 49 3.77 2.06 -1.49
CA ILE A 49 3.09 3.31 -1.85
C ILE A 49 3.66 3.76 -3.19
N VAL A 50 2.79 3.89 -4.19
CA VAL A 50 3.15 4.18 -5.59
C VAL A 50 2.65 5.53 -6.09
N GLY A 51 1.81 6.22 -5.32
CA GLY A 51 1.25 7.53 -5.64
C GLY A 51 0.75 8.26 -4.40
N GLN A 52 0.19 9.45 -4.57
CA GLN A 52 -0.19 10.36 -3.46
C GLN A 52 -1.11 9.69 -2.41
N TYR A 53 -2.03 8.84 -2.87
CA TYR A 53 -2.97 8.10 -2.03
C TYR A 53 -3.13 6.67 -2.55
N GLU A 54 -2.09 6.08 -3.13
CA GLU A 54 -2.19 4.79 -3.81
C GLU A 54 -1.15 3.81 -3.28
N ILE A 55 -1.64 2.60 -2.97
CA ILE A 55 -0.81 1.47 -2.61
C ILE A 55 -0.95 0.38 -3.66
N ARG A 56 0.19 -0.19 -4.05
CA ARG A 56 0.29 -1.35 -4.92
C ARG A 56 0.52 -2.59 -4.08
N PHE A 57 -0.33 -3.58 -4.26
CA PHE A 57 -0.17 -4.94 -3.77
C PHE A 57 0.40 -5.80 -4.91
N VAL A 58 1.50 -6.50 -4.65
CA VAL A 58 2.04 -7.52 -5.55
C VAL A 58 1.86 -8.88 -4.87
N PHE A 59 1.32 -9.84 -5.61
CA PHE A 59 0.99 -11.17 -5.09
C PHE A 59 2.01 -12.22 -5.54
N THR A 60 2.05 -13.34 -4.84
CA THR A 60 3.00 -14.43 -5.14
C THR A 60 2.74 -15.11 -6.49
N ASP A 61 1.53 -14.99 -7.03
CA ASP A 61 1.16 -15.47 -8.37
C ASP A 61 1.64 -14.55 -9.52
N GLY A 62 2.34 -13.47 -9.19
CA GLY A 62 2.85 -12.48 -10.15
C GLY A 62 1.84 -11.41 -10.56
N SER A 63 0.59 -11.51 -10.10
CA SER A 63 -0.40 -10.45 -10.32
C SER A 63 -0.20 -9.27 -9.36
N ASP A 64 -0.73 -8.11 -9.73
CA ASP A 64 -0.72 -6.93 -8.89
C ASP A 64 -2.06 -6.19 -8.90
N ARG A 65 -2.28 -5.37 -7.87
CA ARG A 65 -3.47 -4.54 -7.70
C ARG A 65 -3.10 -3.23 -7.05
N ILE A 66 -3.55 -2.12 -7.64
CA ILE A 66 -3.44 -0.79 -7.05
C ILE A 66 -4.78 -0.41 -6.43
N VAL A 67 -4.75 0.11 -5.20
CA VAL A 67 -5.94 0.62 -4.51
C VAL A 67 -5.67 2.00 -3.92
N LYS A 68 -6.73 2.78 -3.75
CA LYS A 68 -6.67 4.06 -3.04
C LYS A 68 -6.67 3.83 -1.53
N ILE A 69 -5.83 4.59 -0.83
CA ILE A 69 -5.69 4.59 0.64
C ILE A 69 -6.90 5.30 1.27
N LEU A 70 -7.34 6.41 0.67
CA LEU A 70 -8.53 7.17 1.06
C LEU A 70 -9.47 7.25 -0.15
N SER A 71 -10.74 6.90 0.05
CA SER A 71 -11.82 7.08 -0.92
C SER A 71 -12.97 7.86 -0.31
#